data_AF-A0A8B8BWK1-F1
#
_entry.id   AF-A0A8B8BWK1-F1
#
_cell.length_a   1.000
_cell.length_b   1.000
_cell.length_c   1.000
_cell.angle_alpha   90.00
_cell.angle_beta   90.00
_cell.angle_gamma   90.00
#
_symmetry.space_group_name_H-M   'P 1'
#
loop_
_entity.id
_entity.type
_entity.pdbx_description
1 polymer ?
#
loop_
_entity_poly.entity_id
_entity_poly.type
_entity_poly.pdbx_seq_one_letter_code
_entity_poly.pdbx_strand_id
1 'polypeptide(L)'
;MYAVVLLVCLSWVALLCFSVKAYENLALHQPAWQSSAILFYTADLAVDGRTPTCALSYLARTVEWSVDLGGVKNIHHVLIQYKSNSVYDTDYTKYFLGFSVYISNTTNKEDGVLCFRDTNYTRATIPNPGNISCPYHGKYVIYYNNRTHPQYPEWYSSKTSIALCEVEVYGCDVYTYGMDCKRCGNCSGSVQCDHVTGTCPNGCDPGMNGDECDRDFIKTHYTFDFAQCVSIPHHSRQVGPLFFETPRKIQIFGIRMEGSGSQYNYLIDEDQTIEKDGETAHGPNTIGSMLPTLCLNPPKATRL
;
A
#
# COMPACT_ATOMS: atom_id res chain seq x y z
N MET A 1 -40.13 6.46 31.80
CA MET A 1 -38.81 7.10 31.60
C MET A 1 -37.67 6.09 31.35
N TYR A 2 -37.61 4.94 32.03
CA TYR A 2 -36.53 3.95 31.82
C TYR A 2 -36.51 3.28 30.43
N ALA A 3 -37.66 3.04 29.80
CA ALA A 3 -37.73 2.43 28.46
C ALA A 3 -37.22 3.34 27.33
N VAL A 4 -37.34 4.67 27.48
CA VAL A 4 -36.87 5.64 26.48
C VAL A 4 -35.35 5.80 26.53
N VAL A 5 -34.76 5.72 27.74
CA VAL A 5 -33.30 5.78 27.92
C VAL A 5 -32.59 4.55 27.33
N LEU A 6 -33.19 3.36 27.45
CA LEU A 6 -32.66 2.12 26.86
C LEU A 6 -32.66 2.13 25.32
N LEU A 7 -33.70 2.69 24.69
CA LEU A 7 -33.79 2.81 23.23
C LEU A 7 -32.78 3.81 22.65
N VAL A 8 -32.48 4.90 23.36
CA VAL A 8 -31.46 5.89 22.95
C VAL A 8 -30.04 5.31 23.08
N CYS A 9 -29.76 4.51 24.12
CA CYS A 9 -28.47 3.83 24.24
C CYS A 9 -28.26 2.75 23.16
N LEU A 10 -29.28 1.96 22.82
CA LEU A 10 -29.16 0.92 21.78
C LEU A 10 -28.96 1.49 20.37
N SER A 11 -29.55 2.67 20.09
CA SER A 11 -29.38 3.37 18.81
C SER A 11 -27.99 4.02 18.70
N TRP A 12 -27.43 4.55 19.79
CA TRP A 12 -26.07 5.10 19.81
C TRP A 12 -24.97 4.03 19.71
N VAL A 13 -25.19 2.84 20.27
CA VAL A 13 -24.27 1.69 20.10
C VAL A 13 -24.32 1.17 18.66
N ALA A 14 -25.49 1.14 18.01
CA ALA A 14 -25.61 0.75 16.60
C ALA A 14 -24.99 1.80 15.63
N LEU A 15 -24.96 3.08 16.02
CA LEU A 15 -24.35 4.17 15.25
C LEU A 15 -22.82 4.27 15.39
N LEU A 16 -22.21 3.52 16.31
CA LEU A 16 -20.76 3.50 16.54
C LEU A 16 -20.07 2.21 16.07
N CYS A 17 -20.74 1.37 15.28
CA CYS A 17 -20.05 0.42 14.43
C CYS A 17 -19.46 1.16 13.22
N PHE A 18 -18.41 1.95 13.43
CA PHE A 18 -17.51 2.25 12.33
C PHE A 18 -16.95 0.90 11.88
N SER A 19 -17.32 0.46 10.68
CA SER A 19 -16.72 -0.72 10.06
C SER A 19 -15.22 -0.52 10.07
N VAL A 20 -14.52 -1.24 10.94
CA VAL A 20 -13.06 -1.33 10.86
C VAL A 20 -12.78 -2.07 9.57
N LYS A 21 -12.39 -1.33 8.53
CA LYS A 21 -11.92 -1.96 7.31
C LYS A 21 -10.58 -2.57 7.65
N ALA A 22 -10.45 -3.86 7.45
CA ALA A 22 -9.22 -4.62 7.59
C ALA A 22 -9.16 -5.61 6.45
N TYR A 23 -8.07 -6.36 6.31
CA TYR A 23 -8.06 -7.46 5.36
C TYR A 23 -9.21 -8.43 5.61
N GLU A 24 -10.00 -8.66 4.57
CA GLU A 24 -11.11 -9.61 4.58
C GLU A 24 -10.70 -10.87 3.81
N ASN A 25 -11.33 -12.01 4.12
CA ASN A 25 -11.20 -13.21 3.30
C ASN A 25 -12.05 -13.03 2.03
N LEU A 26 -11.39 -12.57 0.96
CA LEU A 26 -11.99 -12.27 -0.35
C LEU A 26 -12.49 -13.52 -1.06
N ALA A 27 -11.99 -14.70 -0.72
CA ALA A 27 -12.37 -15.96 -1.34
C ALA A 27 -13.64 -16.57 -0.74
N LEU A 28 -14.06 -16.14 0.46
CA LEU A 28 -15.17 -16.75 1.17
C LEU A 28 -16.47 -16.74 0.33
N HIS A 29 -17.01 -17.93 0.10
CA HIS A 29 -18.20 -18.21 -0.72
C HIS A 29 -18.12 -17.73 -2.17
N GLN A 30 -16.91 -17.48 -2.67
CA GLN A 30 -16.72 -17.12 -4.08
C GLN A 30 -16.80 -18.35 -4.99
N PRO A 31 -17.15 -18.17 -6.28
CA PRO A 31 -17.13 -19.25 -7.25
C PRO A 31 -15.72 -19.83 -7.41
N ALA A 32 -15.60 -21.13 -7.25
CA ALA A 32 -14.35 -21.84 -7.48
C ALA A 32 -14.47 -22.84 -8.64
N TRP A 33 -13.34 -23.15 -9.25
CA TRP A 33 -13.23 -24.14 -10.32
C TRP A 33 -12.04 -25.06 -10.09
N GLN A 34 -12.14 -26.30 -10.57
CA GLN A 34 -11.04 -27.25 -10.52
C GLN A 34 -11.00 -28.15 -11.76
N SER A 35 -9.80 -28.58 -12.14
CA SER A 35 -9.56 -29.35 -13.35
C SER A 35 -10.24 -30.72 -13.37
N SER A 36 -10.47 -31.32 -12.19
CA SER A 36 -11.29 -32.54 -12.05
C SER A 36 -11.84 -32.63 -10.63
N ALA A 37 -13.02 -33.23 -10.47
CA ALA A 37 -13.67 -33.42 -9.18
C ALA A 37 -13.94 -34.91 -8.91
N ILE A 38 -13.72 -35.34 -7.67
CA ILE A 38 -14.16 -36.67 -7.21
C ILE A 38 -15.59 -36.55 -6.69
N LEU A 39 -16.56 -37.17 -7.37
CA LEU A 39 -17.96 -37.24 -6.91
C LEU A 39 -18.52 -35.87 -6.52
N PHE A 40 -18.85 -35.67 -5.23
CA PHE A 40 -19.43 -34.45 -4.67
C PHE A 40 -18.40 -33.49 -4.04
N TYR A 41 -17.10 -33.78 -4.15
CA TYR A 41 -16.04 -32.92 -3.60
C TYR A 41 -15.67 -31.81 -4.59
N THR A 42 -16.58 -30.84 -4.77
CA THR A 42 -16.44 -29.73 -5.71
C THR A 42 -15.42 -28.69 -5.25
N ALA A 43 -15.03 -27.79 -6.17
CA ALA A 43 -14.03 -26.76 -5.91
C ALA A 43 -14.45 -25.78 -4.80
N ASP A 44 -15.75 -25.48 -4.69
CA ASP A 44 -16.30 -24.48 -3.76
C ASP A 44 -16.15 -24.89 -2.29
N LEU A 45 -15.95 -26.19 -2.02
CA LEU A 45 -15.68 -26.69 -0.66
C LEU A 45 -14.34 -26.22 -0.08
N ALA A 46 -13.45 -25.66 -0.91
CA ALA A 46 -12.21 -25.07 -0.42
C ALA A 46 -12.37 -23.61 -0.02
N VAL A 47 -13.54 -23.00 -0.22
CA VAL A 47 -13.79 -21.57 0.06
C VAL A 47 -15.12 -21.37 0.80
N ASP A 48 -15.61 -22.43 1.47
CA ASP A 48 -16.89 -22.39 2.17
C ASP A 48 -16.78 -21.92 3.62
N GLY A 49 -15.56 -21.62 4.10
CA GLY A 49 -15.29 -21.19 5.47
C GLY A 49 -15.53 -22.29 6.50
N ARG A 50 -15.51 -23.56 6.09
CA ARG A 50 -15.82 -24.70 6.95
C ARG A 50 -14.69 -25.72 6.88
N THR A 51 -14.16 -26.05 8.05
CA THR A 51 -13.27 -27.21 8.21
C THR A 51 -14.03 -28.34 8.90
N PRO A 52 -13.86 -29.62 8.49
CA PRO A 52 -12.84 -30.16 7.59
C PRO A 52 -13.34 -30.53 6.17
N THR A 53 -14.25 -29.76 5.57
CA THR A 53 -14.65 -29.98 4.16
C THR A 53 -13.48 -29.67 3.22
N CYS A 54 -13.37 -30.38 2.09
CA CYS A 54 -12.27 -30.18 1.16
C CYS A 54 -12.67 -30.42 -0.29
N ALA A 55 -12.12 -29.62 -1.20
CA ALA A 55 -12.13 -29.85 -2.64
C ALA A 55 -11.14 -30.96 -3.00
N LEU A 56 -11.62 -32.04 -3.65
CA LEU A 56 -10.80 -33.22 -3.98
C LEU A 56 -10.81 -33.52 -5.49
N SER A 57 -9.64 -33.87 -6.03
CA SER A 57 -9.48 -34.29 -7.43
C SER A 57 -8.90 -35.70 -7.57
N TYR A 58 -9.07 -36.30 -8.75
CA TYR A 58 -8.33 -37.50 -9.12
C TYR A 58 -6.82 -37.22 -9.24
N LEU A 59 -5.99 -38.26 -9.10
CA LEU A 59 -4.54 -38.17 -9.31
C LEU A 59 -4.22 -37.95 -10.80
N ALA A 60 -3.51 -36.87 -11.10
CA ALA A 60 -3.10 -36.50 -12.44
C ALA A 60 -1.62 -36.05 -12.49
N ARG A 61 -1.08 -35.83 -13.69
CA ARG A 61 0.25 -35.21 -13.84
C ARG A 61 0.19 -33.69 -13.68
N THR A 62 -0.96 -33.09 -13.93
CA THR A 62 -1.21 -31.66 -13.75
C THR A 62 -2.56 -31.50 -13.09
N VAL A 63 -2.64 -30.63 -12.09
CA VAL A 63 -3.90 -30.24 -11.47
C VAL A 63 -3.96 -28.73 -11.33
N GLU A 64 -5.17 -28.20 -11.42
CA GLU A 64 -5.43 -26.77 -11.31
C GLU A 64 -6.72 -26.55 -10.52
N TRP A 65 -6.66 -25.61 -9.58
CA TRP A 65 -7.79 -25.10 -8.83
C TRP A 65 -7.72 -23.58 -8.85
N SER A 66 -8.86 -22.90 -8.93
CA SER A 66 -8.91 -21.44 -8.95
C SER A 66 -10.17 -20.89 -8.30
N VAL A 67 -10.08 -19.69 -7.75
CA VAL A 67 -11.23 -18.92 -7.24
C VAL A 67 -11.36 -17.58 -7.97
N ASP A 68 -12.59 -17.19 -8.31
CA ASP A 68 -12.94 -15.88 -8.88
C ASP A 68 -13.30 -14.90 -7.75
N LEU A 69 -12.50 -13.86 -7.52
CA LEU A 69 -12.73 -12.88 -6.44
C LEU A 69 -13.82 -11.84 -6.76
N GLY A 70 -14.56 -12.02 -7.86
CA GLY A 70 -15.64 -11.14 -8.32
C GLY A 70 -15.17 -9.86 -9.02
N GLY A 71 -13.88 -9.54 -8.93
CA GLY A 71 -13.24 -8.37 -9.54
C GLY A 71 -11.76 -8.31 -9.21
N VAL A 72 -11.04 -7.34 -9.76
CA VAL A 72 -9.63 -7.13 -9.39
C VAL A 72 -9.57 -6.66 -7.94
N LYS A 73 -8.74 -7.32 -7.13
CA LYS A 73 -8.50 -7.03 -5.71
C LYS A 73 -7.01 -6.83 -5.45
N ASN A 74 -6.68 -6.09 -4.40
CA ASN A 74 -5.32 -5.98 -3.88
C ASN A 74 -5.10 -7.12 -2.88
N ILE A 75 -4.39 -8.17 -3.31
CA ILE A 75 -4.13 -9.35 -2.48
C ILE A 75 -2.87 -9.09 -1.66
N HIS A 76 -2.91 -9.41 -0.37
CA HIS A 76 -1.75 -9.34 0.52
C HIS A 76 -1.12 -10.73 0.68
N HIS A 77 -1.95 -11.72 1.01
CA HIS A 77 -1.49 -13.09 1.22
C HIS A 77 -2.62 -14.10 1.01
N VAL A 78 -2.22 -15.34 0.77
CA VAL A 78 -3.10 -16.49 0.60
C VAL A 78 -2.75 -17.50 1.69
N LEU A 79 -3.76 -17.96 2.43
CA LEU A 79 -3.65 -19.11 3.33
C LEU A 79 -4.20 -20.34 2.62
N ILE A 80 -3.43 -21.43 2.61
CA ILE A 80 -3.87 -22.70 2.04
C ILE A 80 -3.80 -23.78 3.11
N GLN A 81 -4.95 -24.34 3.43
CA GLN A 81 -5.09 -25.51 4.28
C GLN A 81 -5.30 -26.75 3.43
N TYR A 82 -4.44 -27.74 3.59
CA TYR A 82 -4.52 -29.02 2.88
C TYR A 82 -5.16 -30.09 3.75
N LYS A 83 -5.69 -31.13 3.10
CA LYS A 83 -6.16 -32.32 3.80
C LYS A 83 -4.99 -32.98 4.56
N SER A 84 -5.08 -32.96 5.88
CA SER A 84 -4.19 -33.70 6.78
C SER A 84 -5.01 -34.74 7.52
N ASN A 85 -4.62 -36.01 7.41
CA ASN A 85 -5.34 -37.10 8.07
C ASN A 85 -4.93 -37.31 9.53
N SER A 86 -3.79 -36.75 9.99
CA SER A 86 -3.24 -36.86 11.35
C SER A 86 -1.80 -36.35 11.38
N VAL A 87 -1.28 -36.01 12.57
CA VAL A 87 0.15 -35.74 12.86
C VAL A 87 1.07 -36.91 12.42
N TYR A 88 0.52 -38.11 12.22
CA TYR A 88 1.28 -39.32 11.89
C TYR A 88 1.21 -39.78 10.42
N ASP A 89 0.41 -39.13 9.56
CA ASP A 89 0.28 -39.52 8.14
C ASP A 89 0.90 -38.49 7.20
N THR A 90 2.23 -38.56 7.08
CA THR A 90 3.03 -37.71 6.18
C THR A 90 2.99 -38.17 4.72
N ASP A 91 2.34 -39.30 4.40
CA ASP A 91 2.46 -39.90 3.06
C ASP A 91 1.57 -39.21 2.01
N TYR A 92 0.53 -38.48 2.41
CA TYR A 92 -0.31 -37.72 1.46
C TYR A 92 0.32 -36.40 1.02
N THR A 93 1.22 -35.82 1.82
CA THR A 93 1.82 -34.51 1.53
C THR A 93 2.66 -34.50 0.25
N LYS A 94 3.20 -35.66 -0.17
CA LYS A 94 3.96 -35.83 -1.41
C LYS A 94 3.21 -35.41 -2.68
N TYR A 95 1.88 -35.41 -2.62
CA TYR A 95 1.02 -34.99 -3.72
C TYR A 95 0.84 -33.46 -3.78
N PHE A 96 1.10 -32.73 -2.69
CA PHE A 96 0.96 -31.28 -2.62
C PHE A 96 2.28 -30.53 -2.84
N LEU A 97 3.42 -31.16 -2.57
CA LEU A 97 4.74 -30.54 -2.78
C LEU A 97 4.91 -29.99 -4.20
N GLY A 98 5.77 -29.00 -4.38
CA GLY A 98 6.09 -28.41 -5.69
C GLY A 98 4.95 -27.61 -6.33
N PHE A 99 3.92 -27.28 -5.58
CA PHE A 99 2.82 -26.46 -6.07
C PHE A 99 3.25 -25.02 -6.35
N SER A 100 2.44 -24.31 -7.10
CA SER A 100 2.61 -22.90 -7.41
C SER A 100 1.29 -22.17 -7.23
N VAL A 101 1.37 -20.91 -6.85
CA VAL A 101 0.21 -20.00 -6.75
C VAL A 101 0.42 -18.86 -7.72
N TYR A 102 -0.57 -18.63 -8.57
CA TYR A 102 -0.60 -17.54 -9.53
C TYR A 102 -1.72 -16.58 -9.18
N ILE A 103 -1.47 -15.29 -9.44
CA ILE A 103 -2.47 -14.23 -9.39
C ILE A 103 -2.70 -13.77 -10.82
N SER A 104 -3.93 -13.84 -11.32
CA SER A 104 -4.26 -13.50 -12.72
C SER A 104 -5.49 -12.62 -12.82
N ASN A 105 -5.59 -11.85 -13.90
CA ASN A 105 -6.82 -11.13 -14.27
C ASN A 105 -7.74 -11.96 -15.16
N THR A 106 -7.24 -13.10 -15.67
CA THR A 106 -8.00 -14.05 -16.50
C THR A 106 -8.05 -15.41 -15.81
N THR A 107 -8.82 -16.34 -16.38
CA THR A 107 -8.84 -17.73 -15.91
C THR A 107 -7.57 -18.51 -16.27
N ASN A 108 -6.64 -17.91 -17.04
CA ASN A 108 -5.40 -18.56 -17.44
C ASN A 108 -4.24 -18.08 -16.55
N LYS A 109 -3.51 -19.04 -15.97
CA LYS A 109 -2.34 -18.76 -15.14
C LYS A 109 -1.18 -18.13 -15.91
N GLU A 110 -1.05 -18.40 -17.21
CA GLU A 110 0.05 -17.89 -18.04
C GLU A 110 -0.07 -16.38 -18.29
N ASP A 111 -1.28 -15.82 -18.16
CA ASP A 111 -1.52 -14.38 -18.27
C ASP A 111 -1.24 -13.64 -16.94
N GLY A 112 -1.03 -14.40 -15.86
CA GLY A 112 -0.86 -13.90 -14.51
C GLY A 112 0.60 -13.81 -14.07
N VAL A 113 0.76 -13.47 -12.80
CA VAL A 113 2.05 -13.46 -12.11
C VAL A 113 2.22 -14.71 -11.27
N LEU A 114 3.39 -15.35 -11.35
CA LEU A 114 3.77 -16.41 -10.42
C LEU A 114 4.07 -15.78 -9.05
N CYS A 115 3.11 -15.84 -8.13
CA CYS A 115 3.30 -15.32 -6.78
C CYS A 115 4.28 -16.21 -5.99
N PHE A 116 4.04 -17.51 -6.02
CA PHE A 116 4.77 -18.46 -5.18
C PHE A 116 5.01 -19.76 -5.91
N ARG A 117 6.17 -20.35 -5.66
CA ARG A 117 6.51 -21.70 -6.11
C ARG A 117 7.21 -22.45 -5.00
N ASP A 118 6.63 -23.55 -4.58
CA ASP A 118 7.30 -24.48 -3.69
C ASP A 118 8.48 -25.13 -4.42
N THR A 119 9.66 -24.96 -3.83
CA THR A 119 10.91 -25.60 -4.26
C THR A 119 11.65 -26.25 -3.09
N ASN A 120 11.24 -25.98 -1.85
CA ASN A 120 12.01 -26.26 -0.64
C ASN A 120 11.24 -27.10 0.39
N TYR A 121 9.92 -27.21 0.28
CA TYR A 121 9.17 -27.99 1.25
C TYR A 121 9.43 -29.49 1.10
N THR A 122 9.42 -30.15 2.24
CA THR A 122 9.47 -31.60 2.38
C THR A 122 8.19 -32.08 3.04
N ARG A 123 7.98 -33.39 3.06
CA ARG A 123 6.82 -34.00 3.73
C ARG A 123 6.68 -33.62 5.21
N ALA A 124 7.79 -33.31 5.88
CA ALA A 124 7.81 -32.92 7.28
C ALA A 124 7.74 -31.41 7.52
N THR A 125 8.02 -30.60 6.49
CA THR A 125 8.19 -29.14 6.64
C THR A 125 7.13 -28.32 5.92
N ILE A 126 6.30 -28.92 5.07
CA ILE A 126 5.20 -28.21 4.43
C ILE A 126 4.22 -27.68 5.51
N PRO A 127 3.99 -26.36 5.58
CA PRO A 127 3.11 -25.78 6.59
C PRO A 127 1.64 -26.08 6.28
N ASN A 128 0.83 -26.23 7.33
CA ASN A 128 -0.62 -26.41 7.22
C ASN A 128 -1.34 -25.74 8.41
N PRO A 129 -1.99 -24.57 8.23
CA PRO A 129 -2.12 -23.83 6.97
C PRO A 129 -0.80 -23.20 6.51
N GLY A 130 -0.57 -23.18 5.20
CA GLY A 130 0.56 -22.47 4.60
C GLY A 130 0.23 -21.01 4.36
N ASN A 131 1.07 -20.10 4.85
CA ASN A 131 0.94 -18.66 4.62
C ASN A 131 1.85 -18.22 3.46
N ILE A 132 1.24 -17.72 2.39
CA ILE A 132 1.91 -17.35 1.15
C ILE A 132 1.72 -15.85 0.93
N SER A 133 2.78 -15.07 1.10
CA SER A 133 2.76 -13.64 0.78
C SER A 133 2.63 -13.45 -0.74
N CYS A 134 1.57 -12.79 -1.17
CA CYS A 134 1.24 -12.51 -2.58
C CYS A 134 0.79 -11.04 -2.75
N PRO A 135 1.69 -10.05 -2.57
CA PRO A 135 1.37 -8.62 -2.65
C PRO A 135 1.14 -8.15 -4.10
N TYR A 136 0.16 -8.74 -4.77
CA TYR A 136 -0.18 -8.49 -6.17
C TYR A 136 -1.68 -8.17 -6.31
N HIS A 137 -2.03 -7.50 -7.39
CA HIS A 137 -3.43 -7.29 -7.74
C HIS A 137 -3.89 -8.33 -8.77
N GLY A 138 -5.10 -8.84 -8.59
CA GLY A 138 -5.66 -9.82 -9.51
C GLY A 138 -7.12 -10.11 -9.24
N LYS A 139 -7.76 -10.76 -10.21
CA LYS A 139 -9.14 -11.23 -10.09
C LYS A 139 -9.21 -12.71 -9.68
N TYR A 140 -8.24 -13.51 -10.10
CA TYR A 140 -8.18 -14.95 -9.88
C TYR A 140 -6.95 -15.32 -9.04
N VAL A 141 -7.16 -16.20 -8.07
CA VAL A 141 -6.07 -16.92 -7.39
C VAL A 141 -6.09 -18.35 -7.91
N ILE A 142 -4.95 -18.83 -8.44
CA ILE A 142 -4.85 -20.12 -9.11
C ILE A 142 -3.78 -20.96 -8.43
N TYR A 143 -4.21 -22.07 -7.82
CA TYR A 143 -3.35 -23.15 -7.38
C TYR A 143 -3.06 -24.07 -8.55
N TYR A 144 -1.78 -24.34 -8.79
CA TYR A 144 -1.34 -25.18 -9.88
C TYR A 144 -0.23 -26.12 -9.44
N ASN A 145 -0.28 -27.37 -9.85
CA ASN A 145 0.78 -28.32 -9.58
C ASN A 145 1.08 -29.17 -10.81
N ASN A 146 2.37 -29.34 -11.14
CA ASN A 146 2.84 -29.95 -12.38
C ASN A 146 3.90 -31.04 -12.14
N ARG A 147 3.73 -32.17 -12.85
CA ARG A 147 4.57 -33.36 -12.90
C ARG A 147 4.75 -33.87 -14.34
N THR A 148 4.89 -32.97 -15.32
CA THR A 148 5.20 -33.36 -16.71
C THR A 148 6.70 -33.47 -16.99
N HIS A 149 7.55 -32.80 -16.20
CA HIS A 149 8.99 -32.71 -16.43
C HIS A 149 9.81 -33.39 -15.32
N PRO A 150 10.09 -34.70 -15.41
CA PRO A 150 11.01 -35.39 -14.51
C PRO A 150 12.47 -34.95 -14.74
N GLN A 151 13.41 -35.09 -13.80
CA GLN A 151 13.33 -35.78 -12.50
C GLN A 151 12.85 -34.89 -11.35
N TYR A 152 12.11 -35.47 -10.39
CA TYR A 152 11.60 -34.77 -9.21
C TYR A 152 12.47 -35.06 -7.98
N PRO A 153 12.47 -34.17 -6.97
CA PRO A 153 13.06 -34.48 -5.66
C PRO A 153 12.49 -35.78 -5.07
N GLU A 154 13.29 -36.50 -4.28
CA GLU A 154 12.99 -37.83 -3.74
C GLU A 154 11.62 -37.94 -3.04
N TRP A 155 11.19 -36.84 -2.41
CA TRP A 155 9.97 -36.78 -1.61
C TRP A 155 8.69 -36.48 -2.40
N TYR A 156 8.81 -36.27 -3.72
CA TYR A 156 7.69 -35.91 -4.59
C TYR A 156 7.08 -37.17 -5.20
N SER A 157 5.76 -37.21 -5.26
CA SER A 157 5.08 -38.20 -6.10
C SER A 157 5.18 -37.84 -7.58
N SER A 158 5.17 -38.87 -8.43
CA SER A 158 5.08 -38.72 -9.90
C SER A 158 3.73 -38.21 -10.39
N LYS A 159 2.73 -38.15 -9.49
CA LYS A 159 1.40 -37.56 -9.70
C LYS A 159 1.10 -36.55 -8.60
N THR A 160 0.10 -35.72 -8.83
CA THR A 160 -0.42 -34.71 -7.92
C THR A 160 -1.96 -34.78 -7.88
N SER A 161 -2.55 -34.23 -6.82
CA SER A 161 -4.00 -34.09 -6.64
C SER A 161 -4.34 -32.78 -5.94
N ILE A 162 -5.57 -32.33 -6.11
CA ILE A 162 -6.19 -31.28 -5.32
C ILE A 162 -6.76 -31.95 -4.07
N ALA A 163 -6.36 -31.47 -2.90
CA ALA A 163 -7.00 -31.79 -1.63
C ALA A 163 -6.91 -30.56 -0.72
N LEU A 164 -7.53 -29.48 -1.18
CA LEU A 164 -7.56 -28.19 -0.51
C LEU A 164 -8.79 -28.15 0.39
N CYS A 165 -8.59 -27.98 1.69
CA CYS A 165 -9.68 -27.92 2.66
C CYS A 165 -10.16 -26.50 2.91
N GLU A 166 -9.24 -25.54 2.92
CA GLU A 166 -9.62 -24.12 2.98
C GLU A 166 -8.57 -23.30 2.22
N VAL A 167 -9.01 -22.32 1.46
CA VAL A 167 -8.19 -21.35 0.75
C VAL A 167 -8.73 -19.97 1.06
N GLU A 168 -8.00 -19.24 1.90
CA GLU A 168 -8.37 -17.90 2.31
C GLU A 168 -7.49 -16.90 1.58
N VAL A 169 -8.11 -15.89 0.96
CA VAL A 169 -7.39 -14.85 0.21
C VAL A 169 -7.60 -13.54 0.95
N TYR A 170 -6.57 -13.07 1.62
CA TYR A 170 -6.65 -11.85 2.42
C TYR A 170 -6.13 -10.65 1.65
N GLY A 171 -6.95 -9.61 1.61
CA GLY A 171 -6.64 -8.38 0.91
C GLY A 171 -7.77 -7.36 1.01
N CYS A 172 -7.75 -6.41 0.08
CA CYS A 172 -8.71 -5.31 0.01
C CYS A 172 -9.23 -5.09 -1.42
N ASP A 173 -10.24 -4.23 -1.55
CA ASP A 173 -10.61 -3.64 -2.84
C ASP A 173 -9.48 -2.82 -3.46
N VAL A 174 -9.52 -2.68 -4.79
CA VAL A 174 -8.70 -1.67 -5.47
C VAL A 174 -8.98 -0.28 -4.91
N TYR A 175 -8.01 0.62 -5.08
CA TYR A 175 -7.95 1.97 -4.53
C TYR A 175 -7.93 2.01 -3.00
N THR A 176 -7.36 0.98 -2.38
CA THR A 176 -7.05 0.96 -0.95
C THR A 176 -5.64 0.46 -0.68
N TYR A 177 -5.13 0.73 0.52
CA TYR A 177 -3.80 0.36 0.97
C TYR A 177 -3.73 0.06 2.47
N GLY A 178 -2.65 -0.60 2.87
CA GLY A 178 -2.37 -0.94 4.26
C GLY A 178 -3.28 -2.05 4.81
N MET A 179 -3.01 -2.47 6.04
CA MET A 179 -3.77 -3.54 6.72
C MET A 179 -5.21 -3.14 7.02
N ASP A 180 -5.47 -1.83 7.14
CA ASP A 180 -6.80 -1.27 7.42
C ASP A 180 -7.59 -0.94 6.14
N CYS A 181 -7.12 -1.37 4.96
CA CYS A 181 -7.73 -1.04 3.67
C CYS A 181 -8.11 0.44 3.54
N LYS A 182 -7.22 1.35 3.98
CA LYS A 182 -7.44 2.80 3.91
C LYS A 182 -7.59 3.18 2.44
N ARG A 183 -8.58 4.01 2.12
CA ARG A 183 -8.79 4.44 0.74
C ARG A 183 -7.61 5.30 0.28
N CYS A 184 -7.10 5.04 -0.93
CA CYS A 184 -6.10 5.89 -1.56
C CYS A 184 -6.58 7.36 -1.55
N GLY A 185 -5.64 8.29 -1.40
CA GLY A 185 -5.92 9.70 -1.61
C GLY A 185 -6.07 10.03 -3.10
N ASN A 186 -5.94 11.32 -3.41
CA ASN A 186 -6.14 11.85 -4.75
C ASN A 186 -4.83 11.77 -5.55
N CYS A 187 -4.48 10.55 -5.96
CA CYS A 187 -3.32 10.32 -6.82
C CYS A 187 -3.54 10.90 -8.22
N SER A 188 -2.50 11.52 -8.77
CA SER A 188 -2.55 12.16 -10.08
C SER A 188 -3.01 11.19 -11.17
N GLY A 189 -4.07 11.57 -11.89
CA GLY A 189 -4.65 10.75 -12.96
C GLY A 189 -5.48 9.57 -12.46
N SER A 190 -5.93 9.60 -11.19
CA SER A 190 -6.74 8.55 -10.57
C SER A 190 -6.07 7.17 -10.62
N VAL A 191 -4.75 7.14 -10.57
CA VAL A 191 -3.98 5.88 -10.55
C VAL A 191 -4.09 5.19 -9.20
N GLN A 192 -3.97 3.87 -9.21
CA GLN A 192 -3.87 3.06 -8.00
C GLN A 192 -2.64 3.50 -7.17
N CYS A 193 -2.85 3.80 -5.89
CA CYS A 193 -1.74 4.04 -4.96
C CYS A 193 -1.05 2.72 -4.60
N ASP A 194 0.18 2.80 -4.08
CA ASP A 194 0.87 1.64 -3.53
C ASP A 194 0.00 0.97 -2.47
N HIS A 195 -0.27 -0.33 -2.64
CA HIS A 195 -1.22 -1.06 -1.80
C HIS A 195 -0.70 -1.34 -0.38
N VAL A 196 0.59 -1.12 -0.11
CA VAL A 196 1.19 -1.27 1.22
C VAL A 196 1.32 0.10 1.89
N THR A 197 1.94 1.07 1.22
CA THR A 197 2.27 2.37 1.82
C THR A 197 1.24 3.47 1.55
N GLY A 198 0.40 3.31 0.53
CA GLY A 198 -0.54 4.35 0.08
C GLY A 198 0.06 5.43 -0.79
N THR A 199 1.35 5.32 -1.11
CA THR A 199 2.07 6.34 -1.88
C THR A 199 1.57 6.43 -3.32
N CYS A 200 1.34 7.63 -3.82
CA CYS A 200 0.92 7.85 -5.20
C CYS A 200 2.15 7.88 -6.14
N PRO A 201 2.25 6.97 -7.14
CA PRO A 201 3.44 6.84 -7.98
C PRO A 201 3.71 8.07 -8.87
N ASN A 202 2.66 8.81 -9.24
CA ASN A 202 2.74 10.01 -10.06
C ASN A 202 2.56 11.31 -9.25
N GLY A 203 2.64 11.24 -7.92
CA GLY A 203 2.30 12.36 -7.03
C GLY A 203 0.80 12.63 -6.98
N CYS A 204 0.45 13.83 -6.49
CA CYS A 204 -0.93 14.19 -6.16
C CYS A 204 -1.63 15.01 -7.27
N ASP A 205 -2.96 14.94 -7.30
CA ASP A 205 -3.77 15.89 -8.06
C ASP A 205 -3.54 17.34 -7.59
N PRO A 206 -3.73 18.35 -8.46
CA PRO A 206 -3.59 19.76 -8.09
C PRO A 206 -4.41 20.11 -6.83
N GLY A 207 -3.76 20.71 -5.84
CA GLY A 207 -4.39 21.06 -4.57
C GLY A 207 -4.32 19.98 -3.49
N MET A 208 -3.67 18.84 -3.74
CA MET A 208 -3.48 17.78 -2.75
C MET A 208 -1.98 17.59 -2.41
N ASN A 209 -1.68 17.10 -1.21
CA ASN A 209 -0.30 16.88 -0.73
C ASN A 209 -0.14 15.70 0.23
N GLY A 210 1.12 15.47 0.61
CA GLY A 210 1.55 14.28 1.33
C GLY A 210 1.83 13.13 0.37
N ASP A 211 2.56 12.12 0.84
CA ASP A 211 2.91 10.95 0.01
C ASP A 211 1.66 10.15 -0.40
N GLU A 212 0.65 10.15 0.47
CA GLU A 212 -0.65 9.48 0.30
C GLU A 212 -1.70 10.34 -0.41
N CYS A 213 -1.38 11.61 -0.70
CA CYS A 213 -2.27 12.59 -1.35
C CYS A 213 -3.64 12.73 -0.66
N ASP A 214 -3.68 12.66 0.66
CA ASP A 214 -4.90 12.71 1.48
C ASP A 214 -5.10 14.07 2.17
N ARG A 215 -4.18 15.02 1.97
CA ARG A 215 -4.21 16.36 2.57
C ARG A 215 -4.49 17.43 1.52
N ASP A 216 -5.42 18.30 1.83
CA ASP A 216 -5.83 19.41 0.97
C ASP A 216 -4.92 20.64 1.18
N PHE A 217 -4.16 21.00 0.14
CA PHE A 217 -3.31 22.19 0.11
C PHE A 217 -4.13 23.49 0.11
N ILE A 218 -5.38 23.48 -0.39
CA ILE A 218 -6.25 24.67 -0.46
C ILE A 218 -6.72 25.08 0.94
N LYS A 219 -6.77 24.13 1.88
CA LYS A 219 -7.05 24.40 3.30
C LYS A 219 -5.82 24.74 4.12
N THR A 220 -4.63 24.74 3.52
CA THR A 220 -3.40 25.09 4.23
C THR A 220 -3.29 26.61 4.33
N HIS A 221 -3.59 27.15 5.51
CA HIS A 221 -3.38 28.55 5.81
C HIS A 221 -1.87 28.83 5.89
N TYR A 222 -1.40 29.83 5.15
CA TYR A 222 -0.04 30.33 5.28
C TYR A 222 -0.09 31.62 6.08
N THR A 223 0.67 31.66 7.17
CA THR A 223 1.00 32.93 7.82
C THR A 223 2.40 33.31 7.38
N PHE A 224 2.59 34.57 7.03
CA PHE A 224 3.89 35.11 6.68
C PHE A 224 4.14 36.36 7.50
N ASP A 225 5.39 36.55 7.89
CA ASP A 225 5.85 37.75 8.56
C ASP A 225 7.12 38.25 7.90
N PHE A 226 7.26 39.57 7.86
CA PHE A 226 8.37 40.25 7.24
C PHE A 226 9.02 41.18 8.26
N ALA A 227 10.13 40.72 8.84
CA ALA A 227 10.91 41.51 9.76
C ALA A 227 11.83 42.45 8.97
N GLN A 228 11.42 43.71 8.86
CA GLN A 228 12.24 44.78 8.29
C GLN A 228 13.34 45.15 9.28
N CYS A 229 14.60 45.03 8.85
CA CYS A 229 15.82 45.40 9.57
C CYS A 229 16.20 44.49 10.75
N VAL A 230 16.72 43.31 10.44
CA VAL A 230 17.50 42.52 11.41
C VAL A 230 18.98 42.86 11.23
N SER A 231 19.63 43.28 12.31
CA SER A 231 21.06 43.60 12.34
C SER A 231 21.84 42.41 12.88
N ILE A 232 22.62 41.73 12.03
CA ILE A 232 23.47 40.61 12.46
C ILE A 232 24.94 41.04 12.56
N PRO A 233 25.68 40.53 13.57
CA PRO A 233 27.13 40.70 13.59
C PRO A 233 27.74 39.91 12.42
N HIS A 234 28.47 40.60 11.55
CA HIS A 234 29.13 39.99 10.39
C HIS A 234 30.65 40.11 10.55
N HIS A 235 31.38 39.06 10.17
CA HIS A 235 32.84 38.99 10.30
C HIS A 235 33.48 38.94 8.91
N SER A 236 34.06 40.04 8.44
CA SER A 236 34.94 40.06 7.28
C SER A 236 36.41 40.19 7.73
N ARG A 237 36.98 39.07 8.21
CA ARG A 237 38.43 38.84 8.35
C ARG A 237 39.26 39.98 8.95
N GLN A 238 39.06 40.34 10.23
CA GLN A 238 39.94 41.28 10.93
C GLN A 238 40.63 40.62 12.13
N VAL A 239 41.96 40.71 12.18
CA VAL A 239 42.77 40.35 13.35
C VAL A 239 43.09 41.65 14.10
N GLY A 240 42.43 41.89 15.25
CA GLY A 240 42.61 43.08 16.08
C GLY A 240 41.52 43.24 17.16
N PRO A 241 41.72 44.08 18.21
CA PRO A 241 40.85 44.09 19.37
C PRO A 241 39.49 44.78 19.11
N LEU A 242 38.48 43.92 18.93
CA LEU A 242 37.07 44.01 19.38
C LEU A 242 36.34 45.36 19.28
N PHE A 243 35.84 45.76 18.10
CA PHE A 243 34.56 46.50 17.98
C PHE A 243 33.88 46.21 16.64
N PHE A 244 32.58 45.89 16.67
CA PHE A 244 31.74 45.83 15.47
C PHE A 244 31.50 47.26 14.98
N GLU A 245 32.22 47.74 13.95
CA GLU A 245 32.06 49.13 13.49
C GLU A 245 30.70 49.38 12.82
N THR A 246 30.13 48.40 12.11
CA THR A 246 28.77 48.50 11.56
C THR A 246 28.08 47.12 11.49
N PRO A 247 26.85 46.97 12.03
CA PRO A 247 26.09 45.74 11.87
C PRO A 247 25.63 45.56 10.41
N ARG A 248 25.64 44.31 9.92
CA ARG A 248 25.07 44.01 8.59
C ARG A 248 23.56 43.96 8.75
N LYS A 249 22.87 44.80 7.98
CA LYS A 249 21.41 44.75 7.94
C LYS A 249 21.00 43.71 6.92
N ILE A 250 20.03 42.91 7.30
CA ILE A 250 19.40 41.90 6.47
C ILE A 250 17.89 41.99 6.70
N GLN A 251 17.14 41.42 5.77
CA GLN A 251 15.70 41.21 5.92
C GLN A 251 15.43 39.73 6.11
N ILE A 252 14.45 39.41 6.94
CA ILE A 252 14.01 38.03 7.15
C ILE A 252 12.57 37.93 6.69
N PHE A 253 12.33 37.01 5.75
CA PHE A 253 10.99 36.64 5.34
C PHE A 253 10.68 35.23 5.86
N GLY A 254 9.70 35.14 6.75
CA GLY A 254 9.24 33.86 7.31
C GLY A 254 7.94 33.43 6.63
N ILE A 255 7.88 32.18 6.18
CA ILE A 255 6.63 31.54 5.75
C ILE A 255 6.37 30.37 6.69
N ARG A 256 5.21 30.37 7.34
CA ARG A 256 4.74 29.24 8.15
C ARG A 256 3.55 28.58 7.48
N MET A 257 3.68 27.28 7.25
CA MET A 257 2.59 26.42 6.82
C MET A 257 1.83 25.97 8.07
N GLU A 258 0.68 26.59 8.37
CA GLU A 258 -0.07 26.30 9.60
C GLU A 258 -0.50 24.82 9.67
N GLY A 259 -0.88 24.24 8.53
CA GLY A 259 -1.36 22.85 8.44
C GLY A 259 -0.30 21.78 8.73
N SER A 260 0.99 22.06 8.51
CA SER A 260 2.08 21.11 8.77
C SER A 260 3.00 21.51 9.93
N GLY A 261 2.75 22.68 10.54
CA GLY A 261 3.63 23.26 11.55
C GLY A 261 5.02 23.64 11.03
N SER A 262 5.28 23.54 9.73
CA SER A 262 6.59 23.80 9.13
C SER A 262 6.80 25.29 8.91
N GLN A 263 7.96 25.81 9.30
CA GLN A 263 8.36 27.20 9.08
C GLN A 263 9.64 27.26 8.25
N TYR A 264 9.63 28.11 7.23
CA TYR A 264 10.77 28.38 6.36
C TYR A 264 11.14 29.85 6.50
N ASN A 265 12.40 30.11 6.83
CA ASN A 265 12.92 31.46 6.96
C ASN A 265 13.94 31.72 5.85
N TYR A 266 13.76 32.83 5.14
CA TYR A 266 14.63 33.27 4.08
C TYR A 266 15.39 34.51 4.53
N LEU A 267 16.72 34.49 4.35
CA LEU A 267 17.60 35.64 4.54
C LEU A 267 17.73 36.40 3.21
N ILE A 268 17.41 37.69 3.23
CA ILE A 268 17.52 38.59 2.08
C ILE A 268 18.56 39.66 2.43
N ASP A 269 19.56 39.81 1.56
CA ASP A 269 20.64 40.77 1.74
C ASP A 269 20.22 42.17 1.27
N GLU A 270 20.89 43.21 1.77
CA GLU A 270 20.60 44.62 1.42
C GLU A 270 20.72 44.90 -0.08
N ASP A 271 21.61 44.21 -0.79
CA ASP A 271 21.83 44.37 -2.23
C ASP A 271 20.77 43.68 -3.11
N GLN A 272 19.85 42.91 -2.49
CA GLN A 272 18.72 42.25 -3.16
C GLN A 272 17.38 42.97 -2.91
N THR A 273 17.42 44.23 -2.45
CA THR A 273 16.22 44.98 -2.04
C THR A 273 15.54 45.72 -3.18
N ILE A 274 14.24 45.95 -2.98
CA ILE A 274 13.32 46.71 -3.86
C ILE A 274 13.51 48.21 -3.54
N GLU A 275 13.68 49.08 -4.55
CA GLU A 275 13.67 50.53 -4.34
C GLU A 275 12.32 51.03 -3.81
N LYS A 276 12.32 52.27 -3.30
CA LYS A 276 11.34 52.88 -2.37
C LYS A 276 9.85 52.70 -2.72
N ASP A 277 9.51 52.38 -3.97
CA ASP A 277 8.14 52.37 -4.48
C ASP A 277 7.76 51.09 -5.28
N GLY A 278 8.64 50.09 -5.40
CA GLY A 278 8.28 48.79 -6.01
C GLY A 278 8.03 48.77 -7.53
N GLU A 279 8.28 49.87 -8.25
CA GLU A 279 7.93 50.00 -9.68
C GLU A 279 8.95 49.44 -10.67
N THR A 280 10.23 49.33 -10.31
CA THR A 280 11.26 48.82 -11.23
C THR A 280 12.22 47.85 -10.54
N ALA A 281 12.48 46.75 -11.23
CA ALA A 281 13.15 45.58 -10.72
C ALA A 281 14.50 45.45 -11.44
N HIS A 282 15.63 45.67 -10.75
CA HIS A 282 16.97 45.56 -11.35
C HIS A 282 17.73 44.33 -10.82
N GLY A 283 18.19 43.49 -11.75
CA GLY A 283 18.95 42.26 -11.49
C GLY A 283 18.34 41.06 -12.24
N PRO A 284 19.13 40.04 -12.62
CA PRO A 284 18.62 38.88 -13.34
C PRO A 284 17.66 38.00 -12.51
N ASN A 285 17.40 38.34 -11.25
CA ASN A 285 16.64 37.54 -10.27
C ASN A 285 15.51 38.32 -9.56
N THR A 286 15.10 39.47 -10.07
CA THR A 286 14.16 40.33 -9.34
C THR A 286 12.72 39.83 -9.48
N ILE A 287 12.03 39.66 -8.34
CA ILE A 287 10.74 38.95 -8.19
C ILE A 287 9.56 39.94 -8.35
N GLY A 288 8.84 39.84 -9.47
CA GLY A 288 7.50 40.42 -9.61
C GLY A 288 6.44 39.42 -9.15
N SER A 289 5.70 39.74 -8.08
CA SER A 289 4.57 38.96 -7.52
C SER A 289 4.94 37.62 -6.85
N MET A 290 4.73 37.54 -5.53
CA MET A 290 5.11 36.39 -4.68
C MET A 290 4.11 35.22 -4.69
N LEU A 291 2.94 35.32 -5.32
CA LEU A 291 1.91 34.27 -5.20
C LEU A 291 2.01 33.12 -6.23
N PRO A 292 2.35 33.35 -7.52
CA PRO A 292 2.44 32.22 -8.47
C PRO A 292 3.83 31.59 -8.54
N THR A 293 4.90 32.35 -8.24
CA THR A 293 6.25 32.05 -8.71
C THR A 293 7.06 31.17 -7.74
N LEU A 294 6.75 31.23 -6.44
CA LEU A 294 7.40 30.40 -5.40
C LEU A 294 7.13 28.90 -5.55
N CYS A 295 6.04 28.53 -6.24
CA CYS A 295 5.71 27.14 -6.52
C CYS A 295 6.42 26.55 -7.74
N LEU A 296 6.98 27.39 -8.63
CA LEU A 296 7.51 26.95 -9.93
C LEU A 296 9.03 27.05 -10.07
N ASN A 297 9.70 27.97 -9.36
CA ASN A 297 11.17 28.03 -9.29
C ASN A 297 11.62 28.81 -8.05
N PRO A 298 12.24 28.18 -7.04
CA PRO A 298 12.72 28.89 -5.86
C PRO A 298 13.88 29.83 -6.23
N PRO A 299 13.89 31.10 -5.74
CA PRO A 299 15.05 31.97 -5.84
C PRO A 299 16.25 31.35 -5.13
N LYS A 300 17.47 31.71 -5.52
CA LYS A 300 18.69 31.39 -4.75
C LYS A 300 18.73 32.20 -3.45
N ALA A 301 17.87 31.84 -2.50
CA ALA A 301 17.95 32.25 -1.11
C ALA A 301 18.63 31.12 -0.31
N THR A 302 19.48 31.49 0.64
CA THR A 302 20.10 30.49 1.54
C THR A 302 19.05 30.06 2.54
N ARG A 303 18.58 28.83 2.42
CA ARG A 303 17.67 28.19 3.38
C ARG A 303 18.43 27.90 4.67
N LEU A 304 17.92 28.40 5.80
CA LEU A 304 18.36 28.01 7.13
C LEU A 304 17.73 26.67 7.55
#